data_AF-A0A659U854-F1
#
_entry.id   AF-A0A659U854-F1
#
_cell.length_a   1.000
_cell.length_b   1.000
_cell.length_c   1.000
_cell.angle_alpha   90.00
_cell.angle_beta   90.00
_cell.angle_gamma   90.00
#
_symmetry.space_group_name_H-M   'P 1'
#
loop_
_entity.id
_entity.type
_entity.pdbx_description
1 polymer ?
#
loop_
_entity_poly.entity_id
_entity_poly.type
_entity_poly.pdbx_seq_one_letter_code
_entity_poly.pdbx_strand_id
1 'polypeptide(L)'
;LTRMDHDANVAPWLMLAEDRGLEVRWIDLDPKTFELDLSTLETTIDEQVKLVAVGYASNVTGTINDVKRIARRARAVGALSYVDAVQFAPHGVIDVQA
;
A
#
# COMPACT_ATOMS: atom_id res chain seq x y z
N LEU A 1 2.81 2.69 4.20
CA LEU A 1 3.28 2.94 2.82
C LEU A 1 4.03 1.71 2.33
N THR A 2 4.36 1.59 1.04
CA THR A 2 5.17 0.47 0.54
C THR A 2 6.46 0.96 -0.11
N ARG A 3 7.53 0.15 -0.08
CA ARG A 3 8.79 0.46 -0.77
C ARG A 3 8.75 0.27 -2.29
N MET A 4 7.59 -0.08 -2.85
CA MET A 4 7.35 -0.26 -4.28
C MET A 4 6.60 0.93 -4.91
N ASP A 5 6.11 1.86 -4.09
CA ASP A 5 5.26 2.96 -4.54
C ASP A 5 6.03 4.02 -5.35
N HIS A 6 5.32 4.61 -6.32
CA HIS A 6 5.78 5.82 -6.99
C HIS A 6 5.88 6.97 -5.97
N ASP A 7 6.86 7.87 -6.14
CA ASP A 7 7.11 8.96 -5.19
C ASP A 7 5.88 9.87 -4.97
N ALA A 8 5.09 10.12 -6.02
CA ALA A 8 3.83 10.85 -5.90
C ALA A 8 2.78 10.17 -5.00
N ASN A 9 2.87 8.84 -4.79
CA ASN A 9 2.07 8.08 -3.84
C ASN A 9 2.76 7.90 -2.46
N VAL A 10 3.91 8.54 -2.25
CA VAL A 10 4.69 8.47 -1.00
C VAL A 10 4.83 9.85 -0.36
N ALA A 11 5.36 10.83 -1.10
CA ALA A 11 5.73 12.15 -0.57
C ALA A 11 4.57 12.86 0.15
N PRO A 12 3.31 12.88 -0.36
CA PRO A 12 2.21 13.53 0.35
C PRO A 12 1.94 12.94 1.74
N TRP A 13 2.09 11.63 1.90
CA TRP A 13 1.90 10.95 3.18
C TRP A 13 3.04 11.22 4.15
N LEU A 14 4.27 11.31 3.66
CA LEU A 14 5.42 11.67 4.48
C LEU A 14 5.31 13.10 5.01
N MET A 15 4.90 14.05 4.16
CA MET A 15 4.67 15.43 4.55
C MET A 15 3.54 15.53 5.59
N LEU A 16 2.42 14.82 5.38
CA LEU A 16 1.33 14.77 6.35
C LEU A 16 1.80 14.18 7.69
N ALA A 17 2.64 13.14 7.66
CA ALA A 17 3.16 12.53 8.86
C ALA A 17 4.10 13.47 9.63
N GLU A 18 4.96 14.22 8.93
CA GLU A 18 5.79 15.26 9.52
C GLU A 18 4.95 16.36 10.17
N ASP A 19 3.99 16.92 9.43
CA ASP A 19 3.11 18.00 9.89
C ASP A 19 2.28 17.63 11.14
N ARG A 20 1.97 16.33 11.30
CA ARG A 20 1.06 15.83 12.34
C ARG A 20 1.74 14.95 13.38
N GLY A 21 3.06 14.76 13.29
CA GLY A 21 3.82 13.87 14.18
C GLY A 21 3.34 12.42 14.14
N LEU A 22 2.99 11.91 12.96
CA LEU A 22 2.51 10.54 12.77
C LEU A 22 3.67 9.58 12.50
N GLU A 23 3.50 8.33 12.92
CA GLU A 23 4.40 7.24 12.58
C GLU A 23 4.13 6.75 11.15
N VAL A 24 5.20 6.51 10.38
CA VAL A 24 5.12 5.87 9.05
C VAL A 24 5.74 4.49 9.11
N ARG A 25 4.93 3.47 8.80
CA ARG A 25 5.36 2.07 8.65
C ARG A 25 5.43 1.68 7.18
N TRP A 26 6.41 0.85 6.85
CA TRP A 26 6.69 0.40 5.48
C TRP A 26 6.40 -1.09 5.32
N ILE A 27 5.72 -1.45 4.24
CA ILE A 27 5.72 -2.82 3.71
C ILE A 27 6.90 -2.92 2.75
N ASP A 28 7.84 -3.79 3.07
CA ASP A 28 9.01 -4.06 2.24
C ASP A 28 8.66 -4.95 1.03
N LEU A 29 9.61 -5.07 0.10
CA LEU A 29 9.51 -5.96 -1.06
C LEU A 29 10.62 -7.01 -1.01
N ASP A 30 10.33 -8.21 -1.50
CA ASP A 30 11.33 -9.25 -1.68
C ASP A 30 12.21 -8.90 -2.90
N PRO A 31 13.53 -8.67 -2.73
CA PRO A 31 14.41 -8.27 -3.81
C PRO A 31 14.66 -9.36 -4.85
N LYS A 32 14.23 -10.61 -4.61
CA LYS A 32 14.35 -11.72 -5.55
C LYS A 32 13.13 -11.86 -6.44
N THR A 33 11.93 -11.67 -5.88
CA THR A 33 10.67 -11.81 -6.63
C THR A 33 10.12 -10.48 -7.12
N PHE A 34 10.56 -9.37 -6.53
CA PHE A 34 9.98 -8.04 -6.71
C PHE A 34 8.49 -7.98 -6.36
N GLU A 35 8.07 -8.77 -5.38
CA GLU A 35 6.72 -8.74 -4.79
C GLU A 35 6.77 -8.08 -3.42
N LEU A 36 5.67 -7.48 -2.97
CA LEU A 36 5.56 -6.99 -1.60
C LEU A 36 5.62 -8.18 -0.62
N ASP A 37 6.40 -8.04 0.46
CA ASP A 37 6.45 -9.04 1.53
C ASP A 37 5.21 -8.93 2.41
N LEU A 38 4.18 -9.69 2.02
CA LEU A 38 2.90 -9.72 2.73
C LEU A 38 2.92 -10.62 3.98
N SER A 39 4.06 -11.23 4.34
CA SER A 39 4.18 -12.03 5.56
C SER A 39 4.13 -11.17 6.83
N THR A 40 4.48 -9.89 6.71
CA THR A 40 4.51 -8.92 7.81
C THR A 40 3.21 -8.13 7.99
N LEU A 41 2.16 -8.39 7.19
CA LEU A 41 0.95 -7.57 7.19
C LEU A 41 0.26 -7.46 8.56
N GLU A 42 0.23 -8.54 9.33
CA GLU A 42 -0.45 -8.56 10.63
C GLU A 42 0.24 -7.64 11.66
N THR A 43 1.58 -7.57 11.62
CA THR A 43 2.37 -6.74 12.53
C THR A 43 2.52 -5.31 12.02
N THR A 44 2.64 -5.11 10.70
CA THR A 44 2.77 -3.78 10.10
C THR A 44 1.46 -3.00 10.11
N ILE A 45 0.33 -3.68 9.94
CA ILE A 45 -1.02 -3.08 9.93
C ILE A 45 -1.77 -3.56 11.17
N ASP A 46 -1.60 -2.89 12.31
CA ASP A 46 -2.32 -3.16 13.56
C ASP A 46 -3.39 -2.10 13.85
N GLU A 47 -4.02 -2.17 15.03
CA GLU A 47 -5.10 -1.28 15.50
C GLU A 47 -4.69 0.19 15.64
N GLN A 48 -3.38 0.48 15.66
CA GLN A 48 -2.86 1.84 15.69
C GLN A 48 -2.88 2.48 14.30
N VAL A 49 -2.83 1.68 13.23
CA VAL A 49 -2.82 2.17 11.85
C VAL A 49 -4.15 2.81 11.49
N LYS A 50 -4.10 4.02 10.91
CA LYS A 50 -5.28 4.78 10.47
C LYS A 50 -5.49 4.76 8.97
N LEU A 51 -4.42 4.61 8.20
CA LEU A 51 -4.45 4.59 6.74
C LEU A 51 -3.35 3.69 6.19
N VAL A 52 -3.68 2.92 5.15
CA VAL A 52 -2.74 2.12 4.36
C VAL A 52 -2.79 2.62 2.92
N ALA A 53 -1.71 3.22 2.44
CA ALA A 53 -1.53 3.59 1.03
C ALA A 53 -0.62 2.57 0.32
N VAL A 54 -1.06 2.09 -0.84
CA VAL A 54 -0.37 1.08 -1.65
C VAL A 54 -0.69 1.24 -3.13
N GLY A 55 0.30 1.02 -4.00
CA GLY A 55 0.13 0.93 -5.45
C GLY A 55 -0.44 -0.42 -5.89
N TYR A 56 -1.39 -0.39 -6.82
CA TYR A 56 -1.99 -1.61 -7.38
C TYR A 56 -1.00 -2.34 -8.29
N ALA A 57 -0.27 -1.62 -9.13
CA ALA A 57 0.79 -2.19 -9.94
C ALA A 57 2.04 -1.32 -9.90
N SER A 58 3.21 -1.95 -9.87
CA SER A 58 4.49 -1.24 -9.95
C SER A 58 4.69 -0.67 -11.35
N ASN A 59 5.04 0.61 -11.42
CA ASN A 59 5.48 1.26 -12.67
C ASN A 59 6.90 0.84 -13.08
N VAL A 60 7.67 0.19 -12.20
CA VAL A 60 9.06 -0.23 -12.45
C VAL A 60 9.11 -1.68 -12.92
N THR A 61 8.48 -2.59 -12.17
CA THR A 61 8.59 -4.04 -12.42
C THR A 61 7.35 -4.62 -13.09
N GLY A 62 6.23 -3.90 -13.11
CA GLY A 62 4.94 -4.42 -13.57
C GLY A 62 4.27 -5.39 -12.59
N THR A 63 4.84 -5.61 -11.40
CA THR A 63 4.25 -6.46 -10.36
C THR A 63 2.84 -5.98 -10.02
N ILE A 64 1.85 -6.87 -10.05
CA ILE A 64 0.48 -6.61 -9.59
C ILE A 64 0.39 -7.04 -8.12
N ASN A 65 0.14 -6.08 -7.24
CA ASN A 65 0.06 -6.32 -5.80
C ASN A 65 -1.32 -6.88 -5.42
N ASP A 66 -1.37 -7.79 -4.43
CA ASP A 66 -2.62 -8.28 -3.83
C ASP A 66 -3.23 -7.20 -2.91
N VAL A 67 -3.69 -6.10 -3.51
CA VAL A 67 -4.32 -4.96 -2.83
C VAL A 67 -5.58 -5.38 -2.09
N LYS A 68 -6.25 -6.46 -2.53
CA LYS A 68 -7.42 -7.01 -1.86
C LYS A 68 -7.04 -7.58 -0.50
N ARG A 69 -5.94 -8.34 -0.40
CA ARG A 69 -5.43 -8.84 0.88
C ARG A 69 -5.03 -7.71 1.82
N ILE A 70 -4.35 -6.68 1.30
CA ILE A 70 -3.94 -5.51 2.07
C ILE A 70 -5.15 -4.72 2.59
N ALA A 71 -6.13 -4.46 1.73
CA ALA A 71 -7.36 -3.75 2.09
C ALA A 71 -8.22 -4.52 3.08
N ARG A 72 -8.29 -5.86 2.98
CA ARG A 72 -8.94 -6.70 3.99
C ARG A 72 -8.27 -6.55 5.36
N ARG A 73 -6.93 -6.57 5.40
CA ARG A 73 -6.19 -6.39 6.66
C ARG A 73 -6.44 -4.99 7.25
N ALA A 74 -6.35 -3.94 6.44
CA ALA A 74 -6.63 -2.57 6.88
C ALA A 74 -8.06 -2.44 7.45
N ARG A 75 -9.07 -2.99 6.76
CA ARG A 75 -10.45 -3.00 7.23
C ARG A 75 -10.62 -3.74 8.55
N ALA A 76 -9.93 -4.87 8.75
CA ALA A 76 -10.02 -5.67 9.96
C ALA A 76 -9.60 -4.90 11.22
N VAL A 77 -8.68 -3.94 11.09
CA VAL A 77 -8.21 -3.08 12.18
C VAL A 77 -8.89 -1.70 12.19
N GLY A 78 -9.86 -1.46 11.30
CA GLY A 78 -10.57 -0.18 11.18
C GLY A 78 -9.79 0.93 10.47
N ALA A 79 -8.71 0.60 9.76
CA ALA A 79 -7.93 1.55 8.97
C ALA A 79 -8.56 1.80 7.58
N LEU A 80 -8.33 3.00 7.04
CA LEU A 80 -8.66 3.33 5.65
C LEU A 80 -7.64 2.69 4.68
N SER A 81 -8.07 2.44 3.45
CA SER A 81 -7.19 2.01 2.36
C SER A 81 -7.19 3.04 1.24
N TYR A 82 -6.01 3.39 0.75
CA TYR A 82 -5.78 4.23 -0.41
C TYR A 82 -5.01 3.41 -1.44
N VAL A 83 -5.55 3.29 -2.67
CA VAL A 83 -4.95 2.48 -3.72
C VAL A 83 -4.56 3.38 -4.90
N ASP A 84 -3.27 3.48 -5.20
CA ASP A 84 -2.80 4.08 -6.44
C ASP A 84 -2.95 3.05 -7.57
N ALA A 85 -4.00 3.22 -8.37
CA ALA A 85 -4.31 2.33 -9.49
C ALA A 85 -3.76 2.84 -10.84
N VAL A 86 -2.93 3.88 -10.88
CA VAL A 86 -2.49 4.52 -12.15
C VAL A 86 -1.93 3.52 -13.15
N GLN A 87 -1.15 2.55 -12.69
CA GLN A 87 -0.54 1.55 -13.57
C GLN A 87 -1.40 0.32 -13.82
N PHE A 88 -2.44 0.06 -13.01
CA PHE A 88 -3.30 -1.10 -13.20
C PHE A 88 -4.56 -0.75 -14.01
N ALA A 89 -5.18 0.40 -13.73
CA ALA A 89 -6.44 0.83 -14.32
C ALA A 89 -6.47 0.83 -15.87
N PRO A 90 -5.39 1.15 -16.60
CA PRO A 90 -5.36 1.05 -18.07
C PRO A 90 -5.33 -0.38 -18.61
N HIS A 91 -5.06 -1.38 -17.76
CA HIS A 91 -4.75 -2.75 -18.15
C HIS A 91 -5.69 -3.81 -17.55
N GLY A 92 -6.55 -3.41 -16.60
CA GLY A 92 -7.46 -4.31 -15.92
C GLY A 92 -8.75 -3.63 -15.49
N VAL A 93 -9.76 -4.44 -15.15
CA VAL A 93 -11.02 -3.94 -14.62
C VAL A 93 -10.83 -3.56 -13.16
N ILE A 94 -11.26 -2.35 -12.81
CA ILE A 94 -11.29 -1.88 -11.43
C ILE A 94 -12.62 -2.27 -10.80
N ASP A 95 -12.56 -3.04 -9.71
CA ASP A 95 -13.68 -3.24 -8.80
C ASP A 95 -13.27 -2.78 -7.40
N VAL A 96 -13.92 -1.70 -6.93
CA VAL A 96 -13.64 -1.10 -5.62
C VAL A 96 -14.42 -1.78 -4.47
N GLN A 97 -15.33 -2.70 -4.79
CA GLN A 97 -16.15 -3.42 -3.81
C GLN A 97 -15.68 -4.87 -3.57
N ALA A 98 -14.91 -5.43 -4.50
CA ALA A 98 -14.45 -6.82 -4.49
C ALA A 98 -13.71 -7.26 -3.22
#